data_AF-A0A359FA37-F1
#
_entry.id   AF-A0A359FA37-F1
#
_cell.length_a   1.000
_cell.length_b   1.000
_cell.length_c   1.000
_cell.angle_alpha   90.00
_cell.angle_beta   90.00
_cell.angle_gamma   90.00
#
_symmetry.space_group_name_H-M   'P 1'
#
loop_
_entity.id
_entity.type
_entity.pdbx_description
1 polymer ?
#
loop_
_entity_poly.entity_id
_entity_poly.type
_entity_poly.pdbx_seq_one_letter_code
_entity_poly.pdbx_strand_id
1 'polypeptide(L)' 'ARQINSYYGQLGDGLGVIIPPQVTTTASKSLSIAFEEIGSDRIVGVKASELAAAAAAAQADIEAANAETEG' A
#
# COMPACT_ATOMS: atom_id res chain seq x y z
N ALA A 1 -1.66 -5.73 -8.42
CA ALA A 1 -2.10 -5.27 -9.76
C ALA A 1 -2.90 -3.96 -9.73
N ARG A 2 -4.05 -3.86 -9.03
CA ARG A 2 -4.88 -2.63 -9.00
C ARG A 2 -4.08 -1.39 -8.56
N GLN A 3 -3.31 -1.52 -7.50
CA GLN A 3 -2.43 -0.45 -6.99
C GLN A 3 -1.44 0.09 -8.04
N ILE A 4 -0.78 -0.80 -8.79
CA ILE A 4 0.11 -0.43 -9.89
C ILE A 4 -0.67 0.30 -11.01
N ASN A 5 -1.88 -0.14 -11.31
CA ASN A 5 -2.72 0.53 -12.31
C ASN A 5 -3.13 1.94 -11.86
N SER A 6 -3.54 2.08 -10.59
CA SER A 6 -3.83 3.37 -9.98
C SER A 6 -2.61 4.31 -10.03
N TYR A 7 -1.39 3.80 -9.79
CA TYR A 7 -0.17 4.60 -9.90
C TYR A 7 0.02 5.24 -11.27
N TYR A 8 -0.13 4.46 -12.35
CA TYR A 8 -0.01 5.01 -13.70
C TYR A 8 -1.22 5.88 -14.12
N GLY A 9 -2.41 5.61 -13.56
CA GLY A 9 -3.62 6.38 -13.85
C GLY A 9 -3.72 7.74 -13.15
N GLN A 10 -3.05 7.90 -12.01
CA GLN A 10 -3.13 9.11 -11.16
C GLN A 10 -1.86 9.96 -11.18
N LEU A 11 -0.95 9.73 -12.13
CA LEU A 11 0.28 10.50 -12.30
C LEU A 11 -0.06 11.96 -12.71
N GLY A 12 -0.32 12.81 -11.71
CA GLY A 12 -0.68 14.22 -11.90
C GLY A 12 -1.76 14.76 -10.95
N ASP A 13 -2.52 13.89 -10.28
CA ASP A 13 -3.67 14.32 -9.44
C ASP A 13 -3.29 14.56 -7.97
N GLY A 14 -2.10 14.11 -7.54
CA GLY A 14 -1.50 14.47 -6.24
C GLY A 14 -2.24 14.03 -4.98
N LEU A 15 -3.36 13.30 -5.11
CA LEU A 15 -4.22 12.93 -3.99
C LEU A 15 -3.98 11.46 -3.57
N GLY A 16 -3.19 11.29 -2.50
CA GLY A 16 -3.08 10.04 -1.74
C GLY A 16 -1.71 9.35 -1.79
N VAL A 17 -1.54 8.32 -0.95
CA VAL A 17 -0.35 7.47 -0.94
C VAL A 17 -0.42 6.52 -2.13
N ILE A 18 0.23 6.91 -3.22
CA ILE A 18 0.32 6.11 -4.43
C ILE A 18 1.67 5.38 -4.41
N ILE A 19 1.63 4.04 -4.37
CA ILE A 19 2.86 3.23 -4.33
C ILE A 19 3.32 2.93 -5.77
N PRO A 20 4.52 3.38 -6.19
CA PRO A 20 5.08 3.06 -7.50
C PRO A 20 5.43 1.57 -7.61
N PRO A 21 5.68 1.04 -8.82
CA PRO A 21 6.31 -0.26 -8.98
C PRO A 21 7.56 -0.39 -8.11
N GLN A 22 7.64 -1.49 -7.36
CA GLN A 22 8.68 -1.77 -6.35
C GLN A 22 9.84 -2.60 -6.89
N VAL A 23 9.79 -2.97 -8.17
CA VAL A 23 10.82 -3.70 -8.91
C VAL A 23 11.13 -2.99 -10.22
N THR A 24 12.39 -3.07 -10.66
CA THR A 24 12.76 -2.66 -12.02
C THR A 24 12.29 -3.71 -13.01
N THR A 25 11.52 -3.31 -14.01
CA THR A 25 10.86 -4.24 -14.94
C THR A 25 10.72 -3.64 -16.33
N THR A 26 10.70 -4.49 -17.36
CA THR A 26 10.34 -4.14 -18.74
C THR A 26 8.87 -4.47 -19.07
N ALA A 27 8.14 -5.06 -18.12
CA ALA A 27 6.75 -5.41 -18.31
C ALA A 27 5.86 -4.17 -18.35
N SER A 28 4.90 -4.15 -19.28
CA SER A 28 3.95 -3.05 -19.48
C SER A 28 2.56 -3.32 -18.91
N LYS A 29 2.32 -4.53 -18.39
CA LYS A 29 1.01 -4.95 -17.86
C LYS A 29 1.06 -5.00 -16.34
N SER A 30 0.13 -4.31 -15.67
CA SER A 30 0.10 -4.20 -14.20
C SER A 30 -0.01 -5.55 -13.47
N LEU A 31 -0.53 -6.59 -14.13
CA LEU A 31 -0.57 -7.94 -13.55
C LEU A 31 0.80 -8.63 -13.63
N SER A 32 1.52 -8.51 -14.74
CA SER A 32 2.88 -9.04 -14.90
C SER A 32 3.84 -8.40 -13.90
N ILE A 33 3.80 -7.07 -13.78
CA ILE A 33 4.59 -6.33 -12.78
C ILE A 33 4.29 -6.84 -11.37
N ALA A 34 3.01 -7.06 -11.03
CA ALA A 34 2.64 -7.57 -9.71
C ALA A 34 3.20 -8.97 -9.43
N PHE A 35 3.26 -9.84 -10.43
CA PHE A 35 3.89 -11.16 -10.26
C PHE A 35 5.41 -11.06 -10.10
N GLU A 36 6.07 -10.13 -10.80
CA GLU A 36 7.50 -9.88 -10.61
C GLU A 36 7.81 -9.33 -9.20
N GLU A 37 6.94 -8.47 -8.67
CA GLU A 37 7.05 -7.98 -7.29
C GLU A 37 6.85 -9.10 -6.26
N ILE A 38 5.88 -10.00 -6.48
CA ILE A 38 5.69 -11.20 -5.63
C ILE A 38 6.93 -12.10 -5.72
N GLY A 39 7.45 -12.36 -6.92
CA GLY A 39 8.64 -13.20 -7.12
C GLY A 39 9.94 -12.59 -6.58
N SER A 40 9.95 -11.28 -6.34
CA SER A 40 11.08 -10.55 -5.75
C SER A 40 10.88 -10.24 -4.25
N ASP A 41 9.90 -10.89 -3.61
CA ASP A 41 9.56 -10.70 -2.19
C ASP A 41 9.26 -9.24 -1.79
N ARG A 42 8.75 -8.44 -2.73
CA ARG A 42 8.32 -7.05 -2.49
C ARG A 42 6.88 -6.95 -2.02
N ILE A 43 6.10 -8.01 -2.12
CA ILE A 43 4.70 -8.10 -1.69
C ILE A 43 4.55 -9.19 -0.64
N VAL A 44 3.97 -8.85 0.51
CA VAL A 44 3.62 -9.80 1.56
C VAL A 44 2.10 -9.97 1.60
N GLY A 45 1.64 -11.21 1.49
CA GLY A 45 0.22 -11.55 1.65
C GLY A 45 -0.15 -11.65 3.14
N VAL A 46 -1.22 -10.98 3.54
CA VAL A 46 -1.72 -10.95 4.92
C VAL A 46 -3.19 -11.36 4.92
N LYS A 47 -3.67 -12.06 5.97
CA LYS A 47 -5.10 -12.36 6.06
C LYS A 47 -5.90 -11.10 6.32
N ALA A 48 -7.10 -11.01 5.78
CA ALA A 48 -7.97 -9.85 5.99
C ALA A 48 -8.24 -9.56 7.47
N SER A 49 -8.37 -10.60 8.31
CA SER A 49 -8.53 -10.45 9.76
C SER A 49 -7.29 -9.86 10.44
N GLU A 50 -6.09 -10.26 10.01
CA GLU A 50 -4.83 -9.76 10.53
C GLU A 50 -4.62 -8.29 10.12
N LEU A 51 -4.97 -7.94 8.87
CA LEU A 51 -4.94 -6.56 8.39
C LEU A 51 -5.93 -5.67 9.16
N ALA A 52 -7.15 -6.15 9.41
CA ALA A 52 -8.15 -5.41 10.17
C ALA A 52 -7.70 -5.18 11.63
N ALA A 53 -7.11 -6.19 12.26
CA ALA A 53 -6.56 -6.06 13.61
C ALA A 53 -5.40 -5.05 13.66
N ALA A 54 -4.48 -5.09 12.68
CA ALA A 54 -3.38 -4.14 12.60
C ALA A 54 -3.86 -2.70 12.35
N ALA A 55 -4.86 -2.51 11.49
CA ALA A 55 -5.47 -1.21 11.24
C ALA A 55 -6.17 -0.65 12.49
N ALA A 56 -6.89 -1.49 13.23
CA ALA A 56 -7.52 -1.10 14.49
C ALA A 56 -6.50 -0.70 15.57
N ALA A 57 -5.39 -1.45 15.68
CA ALA A 57 -4.30 -1.11 16.60
C ALA A 57 -3.64 0.23 16.21
N ALA A 58 -3.29 0.42 14.94
CA ALA A 58 -2.71 1.67 14.46
C ALA A 58 -3.64 2.87 14.67
N GLN A 59 -4.95 2.67 14.50
CA GLN A 59 -5.94 3.71 14.76
C GLN A 59 -6.02 4.06 16.25
N ALA A 60 -5.97 3.07 17.15
CA ALA A 60 -5.95 3.29 18.59
C ALA A 60 -4.68 4.04 19.05
N ASP A 61 -3.52 3.71 18.47
CA ASP A 61 -2.26 4.42 18.75
C ASP A 61 -2.34 5.90 18.30
N ILE A 62 -2.94 6.16 17.14
CA ILE A 62 -3.19 7.53 16.65
C ILE A 62 -4.16 8.28 17.58
N GLU A 63 -5.24 7.63 18.02
CA GLU A 63 -6.22 8.23 18.94
C GLU A 63 -5.62 8.56 20.30
N ALA A 64 -4.78 7.67 20.86
CA ALA A 64 -4.06 7.92 22.10
C ALA A 64 -3.09 9.10 21.95
N ALA A 65 -2.30 9.14 20.86
CA ALA A 65 -1.38 10.24 20.59
C ALA A 65 -2.09 11.59 20.43
N ASN A 66 -3.27 11.60 19.79
CA ASN A 66 -4.08 12.82 19.65
C ASN A 66 -4.71 13.26 20.99
N ALA A 67 -5.15 12.32 21.83
CA ALA A 67 -5.69 12.63 23.15
C ALA A 67 -4.63 13.23 24.10
N GLU A 68 -3.36 12.84 23.94
CA GLU A 68 -2.24 13.41 24.70
C GLU A 68 -1.82 14.82 24.23
N THR A 69 -2.18 15.22 23.00
CA THR A 69 -1.83 16.55 22.46
C THR A 69 -2.90 17.61 22.69
N GLU A 70 -4.10 17.22 23.14
CA GLU A 70 -5.23 18.12 23.46
C GLU A 70 -5.36 18.46 24.97
N GLY A 71 -4.45 17.98 25.84
CA GLY A 71 -4.42 18.25 27.29
C GLY A 71 -3.25 19.13 27.74
#